data_AF-A0A932P230-F1
#
_entry.id   AF-A0A932P230-F1
#
_cell.length_a   1.000
_cell.length_b   1.000
_cell.length_c   1.000
_cell.angle_alpha   90.00
_cell.angle_beta   90.00
_cell.angle_gamma   90.00
#
_symmetry.space_group_name_H-M   'P 1'
#
loop_
_entity.id
_entity.type
_entity.pdbx_description
1 polymer ?
#
loop_
_entity_poly.entity_id
_entity_poly.type
_entity_poly.pdbx_seq_one_letter_code
_entity_poly.pdbx_strand_id
1 'polypeptide(L)'
;MEEARKRLEAAGSVAVLTGAGISADSGVPTFRGPDGLWRNFRPEELATPEAFLRDPGLVWEAGSRNVVELHGNIWKVRCTACGEVSDNRDVPIAIPPHCEKCGGLLRPHIVWFGESLDPDDVQAAFDAAESCEVFLVVGTSGVVQPAASFVSVARRAGAFVIEANLDPTPNTGIADVHLSGRAAEVLPALVP
;
A
#
# COMPACT_ATOMS: atom_id res chain seq x y z
N MET A 1 11.50 6.40 18.26
CA MET A 1 10.32 7.27 18.18
C MET A 1 10.70 8.74 18.05
N GLU A 2 11.32 9.35 19.07
CA GLU A 2 11.59 10.80 19.06
C GLU A 2 12.39 11.29 17.85
N GLU A 3 13.51 10.64 17.50
CA GLU A 3 14.31 11.02 16.33
C GLU A 3 13.52 10.85 15.02
N ALA A 4 12.69 9.79 14.91
CA ALA A 4 11.88 9.54 13.73
C ALA A 4 10.83 10.66 13.52
N ARG A 5 10.17 11.08 14.60
CA ARG A 5 9.23 12.21 14.59
C ARG A 5 9.92 13.50 14.19
N LYS A 6 11.05 13.81 14.83
CA LYS A 6 11.85 15.01 14.52
C LYS A 6 12.29 15.07 13.06
N ARG A 7 12.70 13.94 12.48
CA ARG A 7 13.09 13.84 11.07
C ARG A 7 11.90 14.04 10.14
N LEU A 8 10.75 13.44 10.44
CA LEU A 8 9.52 13.62 9.68
C LEU A 8 9.01 15.05 9.73
N GLU A 9 8.99 15.69 10.90
CA GLU A 9 8.55 17.09 11.05
C GLU A 9 9.44 18.09 10.30
N ALA A 10 10.73 17.78 10.16
CA ALA A 10 11.71 18.65 9.48
C ALA A 10 11.83 18.37 7.97
N ALA A 11 11.26 17.28 7.47
CA ALA A 11 11.46 16.84 6.09
C ALA A 11 10.70 17.73 5.09
N GLY A 12 11.40 18.18 4.05
CA GLY A 12 10.78 18.84 2.90
C GLY A 12 10.08 17.88 1.94
N SER A 13 10.44 16.59 1.99
CA SER A 13 9.84 15.53 1.17
C SER A 13 9.84 14.18 1.90
N VAL A 14 8.70 13.48 1.81
CA VAL A 14 8.50 12.16 2.42
C VAL A 14 7.91 11.22 1.39
N ALA A 15 8.50 10.04 1.23
CA ALA A 15 7.91 8.94 0.48
C ALA A 15 7.53 7.80 1.42
N VAL A 16 6.40 7.14 1.15
CA VAL A 16 5.86 6.07 2.00
C VAL A 16 5.67 4.81 1.17
N LEU A 17 6.28 3.71 1.61
CA LEU A 17 6.05 2.37 1.08
C LEU A 17 5.16 1.59 2.05
N THR A 18 4.00 1.14 1.58
CA THR A 18 3.07 0.35 2.38
C THR A 18 2.95 -1.07 1.85
N GLY A 19 2.76 -2.03 2.76
CA GLY A 19 2.36 -3.39 2.43
C GLY A 19 1.01 -3.74 3.06
N ALA A 20 0.55 -4.97 2.87
CA ALA A 20 -0.75 -5.43 3.37
C ALA A 20 -0.93 -5.24 4.90
N GLY A 21 0.16 -5.20 5.67
CA GLY A 21 0.13 -4.96 7.11
C GLY A 21 -0.49 -3.63 7.53
N ILE A 22 -0.49 -2.61 6.65
CA ILE A 22 -1.16 -1.33 6.95
C ILE A 22 -2.68 -1.47 7.03
N SER A 23 -3.25 -2.45 6.32
CA SER A 23 -4.70 -2.67 6.23
C SER A 23 -5.21 -3.77 7.17
N ALA A 24 -4.32 -4.43 7.93
CA ALA A 24 -4.69 -5.48 8.89
C ALA A 24 -5.72 -4.99 9.91
N ASP A 25 -5.49 -3.78 10.43
CA ASP A 25 -6.36 -3.14 11.43
C ASP A 25 -7.68 -2.68 10.81
N SER A 26 -7.77 -2.64 9.48
CA SER A 26 -9.00 -2.39 8.72
C SER A 26 -9.80 -3.66 8.41
N GLY A 27 -9.42 -4.80 9.00
CA GLY A 27 -10.06 -6.10 8.75
C GLY A 27 -9.67 -6.75 7.41
N VAL A 28 -8.69 -6.20 6.69
CA VAL A 28 -8.15 -6.80 5.46
C VAL A 28 -6.96 -7.69 5.85
N PRO A 29 -7.07 -9.03 5.72
CA PRO A 29 -6.02 -9.93 6.15
C PRO A 29 -4.73 -9.70 5.35
N THR A 30 -3.59 -9.85 6.01
CA THR A 30 -2.28 -9.76 5.35
C THR A 30 -1.94 -11.05 4.59
N PHE A 31 -0.97 -10.97 3.68
CA PHE A 31 -0.54 -12.15 2.90
C PHE A 31 0.26 -13.18 3.72
N ARG A 32 1.00 -12.74 4.76
CA ARG A 32 1.97 -13.58 5.51
C ARG A 32 1.77 -13.61 7.03
N GLY A 33 0.78 -12.90 7.57
CA GLY A 33 0.52 -12.86 9.00
C GLY A 33 -0.14 -14.13 9.53
N PRO A 34 -0.13 -14.33 10.86
CA PRO A 34 -0.79 -15.47 11.51
C PRO A 34 -2.30 -15.57 11.22
N ASP A 35 -2.93 -14.46 10.81
CA ASP A 35 -4.34 -14.36 10.41
C ASP A 35 -4.54 -14.33 8.87
N GLY A 36 -3.56 -14.80 8.11
CA GLY A 36 -3.61 -14.84 6.63
C GLY A 36 -4.81 -15.61 6.11
N LEU A 37 -5.45 -15.04 5.08
CA LEU A 37 -6.72 -15.43 4.42
C LEU A 37 -7.43 -16.63 5.06
N TRP A 38 -8.59 -16.33 5.65
CA TRP A 38 -9.60 -17.21 6.25
C TRP A 38 -9.50 -17.43 7.78
N ARG A 39 -9.94 -16.43 8.56
CA ARG A 39 -11.08 -16.58 9.50
C ARG A 39 -11.31 -15.33 10.34
N ASN A 40 -12.57 -14.87 10.31
CA ASN A 40 -13.25 -14.01 11.27
C ASN A 40 -12.73 -12.57 11.34
N PHE A 41 -13.55 -11.57 10.99
CA PHE A 41 -13.84 -10.37 11.81
C PHE A 41 -14.89 -9.50 11.10
N ARG A 42 -15.56 -8.63 11.88
CA ARG A 42 -16.77 -7.91 11.47
C ARG A 42 -16.46 -6.43 11.11
N PRO A 43 -16.99 -5.89 10.00
CA PRO A 43 -16.67 -4.55 9.47
C PRO A 43 -17.18 -3.33 10.25
N GLU A 44 -17.97 -3.50 11.32
CA GLU A 44 -18.76 -2.39 11.88
C GLU A 44 -17.95 -1.39 12.73
N GLU A 45 -16.67 -1.67 13.00
CA GLU A 45 -15.82 -0.85 13.88
C GLU A 45 -14.94 0.17 13.12
N LEU A 46 -14.93 0.12 11.79
CA LEU A 46 -14.14 1.01 10.92
C LEU A 46 -15.01 1.88 9.99
N ALA A 47 -16.32 1.65 9.98
CA ALA A 47 -17.28 2.20 9.03
C ALA A 47 -18.59 2.61 9.74
N THR A 48 -18.51 3.59 10.64
CA THR A 48 -19.72 4.11 11.31
C THR A 48 -20.48 5.08 10.40
N PRO A 49 -21.83 5.14 10.50
CA PRO A 49 -22.64 6.10 9.77
C PRO A 49 -22.19 7.55 10.01
N GLU A 50 -21.76 7.88 11.24
CA GLU A 50 -21.35 9.23 11.63
C GLU A 50 -20.05 9.68 10.94
N ALA A 51 -19.10 8.76 10.71
CA ALA A 51 -17.87 9.03 9.98
C ALA A 51 -18.11 9.16 8.47
N PHE A 52 -18.97 8.30 7.90
CA PHE A 52 -19.38 8.35 6.50
C PHE A 52 -20.16 9.62 6.14
N LEU A 53 -21.06 10.07 7.00
CA LEU A 53 -21.90 11.24 6.75
C LEU A 53 -21.14 12.56 6.79
N ARG A 54 -19.96 12.60 7.43
CA ARG A 54 -19.13 13.81 7.56
C ARG A 54 -18.27 14.06 6.32
N ASP A 55 -17.66 13.02 5.76
CA ASP A 55 -16.85 13.10 4.53
C ASP A 55 -16.76 11.71 3.86
N PRO A 56 -17.69 11.38 2.94
CA PRO A 56 -17.74 10.07 2.29
C PRO A 56 -16.51 9.77 1.42
N GLY A 57 -15.84 10.82 0.93
CA GLY A 57 -14.64 10.70 0.10
C GLY A 57 -13.42 10.33 0.92
N LEU A 58 -13.26 10.90 2.12
CA LEU A 58 -12.13 10.63 3.01
C LEU A 58 -12.06 9.16 3.49
N VAL A 59 -13.21 8.50 3.65
CA VAL A 59 -13.28 7.10 4.10
C VAL A 59 -12.85 6.11 3.01
N TRP A 60 -13.06 6.44 1.73
CA TRP A 60 -12.59 5.65 0.60
C TRP A 60 -11.19 6.09 0.10
N GLU A 61 -10.90 7.37 0.28
CA GLU A 61 -9.74 8.19 -0.09
C GLU A 61 -8.49 8.09 0.79
N ALA A 62 -8.70 7.93 2.10
CA ALA A 62 -7.81 8.44 3.16
C ALA A 62 -7.22 9.87 2.93
N GLY A 63 -7.64 10.58 1.87
CA GLY A 63 -7.10 11.84 1.38
C GLY A 63 -5.74 11.79 0.67
N SER A 64 -5.18 10.60 0.38
CA SER A 64 -3.87 10.50 -0.29
C SER A 64 -3.99 10.80 -1.78
N ARG A 65 -3.27 11.81 -2.28
CA ARG A 65 -3.43 12.33 -3.67
C ARG A 65 -2.36 11.85 -4.65
N ASN A 66 -1.21 11.41 -4.14
CA ASN A 66 -0.08 10.96 -4.96
C ASN A 66 0.24 9.50 -4.60
N VAL A 67 -0.52 8.57 -5.20
CA VAL A 67 -0.46 7.13 -4.90
C VAL A 67 -0.01 6.38 -6.15
N VAL A 68 1.03 5.55 -5.98
CA VAL A 68 1.50 4.63 -7.00
C VAL A 68 1.05 3.21 -6.64
N GLU A 69 0.22 2.60 -7.49
CA GLU A 69 -0.41 1.30 -7.24
C GLU A 69 0.42 0.15 -7.85
N LEU A 70 1.60 -0.15 -7.27
CA LEU A 70 2.56 -1.12 -7.84
C LEU A 70 1.94 -2.46 -8.26
N HIS A 71 0.97 -2.98 -7.49
CA HIS A 71 0.31 -4.26 -7.77
C HIS A 71 -1.09 -4.11 -8.37
N GLY A 72 -1.43 -2.93 -8.88
CA GLY A 72 -2.74 -2.60 -9.43
C GLY A 72 -3.81 -2.37 -8.37
N ASN A 73 -5.07 -2.41 -8.79
CA ASN A 73 -6.23 -1.99 -8.01
C ASN A 73 -7.39 -2.98 -8.19
N ILE A 74 -7.94 -3.46 -7.07
CA ILE A 74 -9.03 -4.44 -7.07
C ILE A 74 -10.36 -3.87 -7.61
N TRP A 75 -10.53 -2.55 -7.57
CA TRP A 75 -11.70 -1.85 -8.12
C TRP A 75 -11.60 -1.57 -9.61
N LYS A 76 -10.50 -1.97 -10.24
CA LYS A 76 -10.29 -1.88 -11.68
C LYS A 76 -10.33 -3.28 -12.29
N VAL A 77 -10.83 -3.38 -13.51
CA VAL A 77 -10.79 -4.58 -14.35
C VAL A 77 -10.00 -4.29 -15.62
N ARG A 78 -9.28 -5.29 -16.13
CA ARG A 78 -8.57 -5.23 -17.42
C ARG A 78 -9.10 -6.30 -18.36
N CYS A 79 -9.34 -5.94 -19.62
CA CYS A 79 -9.68 -6.91 -20.66
C CYS A 79 -8.45 -7.70 -21.10
N THR A 80 -8.56 -9.02 -21.17
CA THR A 80 -7.48 -9.91 -21.62
C THR A 80 -7.24 -9.88 -23.13
N ALA A 81 -8.20 -9.33 -23.90
CA ALA A 81 -8.12 -9.28 -25.36
C ALA A 81 -7.65 -7.90 -25.88
N CYS A 82 -8.32 -6.81 -25.49
CA CYS A 82 -8.00 -5.47 -26.00
C CYS A 82 -7.19 -4.61 -25.02
N GLY A 83 -6.96 -5.08 -23.80
CA GLY A 83 -6.17 -4.35 -22.79
C GLY A 83 -6.89 -3.20 -22.10
N GLU A 84 -8.16 -2.91 -22.46
CA GLU A 84 -8.97 -1.85 -21.82
C GLU A 84 -8.99 -2.02 -20.30
N VAL A 85 -8.74 -0.92 -19.59
CA VAL A 85 -8.84 -0.84 -18.13
C VAL A 85 -10.00 0.09 -17.76
N SER A 86 -10.88 -0.36 -16.87
CA SER A 86 -12.01 0.43 -16.38
C SER A 86 -12.29 0.12 -14.93
N ASP A 87 -12.98 1.02 -14.22
CA ASP A 87 -13.48 0.74 -12.88
C ASP A 87 -14.64 -0.27 -12.94
N ASN A 88 -14.71 -1.16 -11.94
CA ASN A 88 -15.87 -1.99 -11.65
C ASN A 88 -15.99 -2.14 -10.13
N ARG A 89 -17.11 -1.69 -9.58
CA ARG A 89 -17.44 -1.78 -8.14
C ARG A 89 -18.63 -2.69 -7.87
N ASP A 90 -18.98 -3.54 -8.82
CA ASP A 90 -20.11 -4.45 -8.69
C ASP A 90 -19.77 -5.55 -7.70
N VAL A 91 -20.66 -5.75 -6.71
CA VAL A 91 -20.53 -6.81 -5.71
C VAL A 91 -21.87 -7.55 -5.58
N PRO A 92 -21.98 -8.81 -6.05
CA PRO A 92 -20.99 -9.56 -6.82
C PRO A 92 -20.89 -9.07 -8.27
N ILE A 93 -19.69 -9.13 -8.85
CA ILE A 93 -19.49 -8.96 -10.30
C ILE A 93 -20.13 -10.12 -11.08
N ALA A 94 -20.60 -9.85 -12.31
CA ALA A 94 -21.09 -10.89 -13.21
C ALA A 94 -19.99 -11.91 -13.57
N ILE A 95 -20.34 -13.20 -13.64
CA ILE A 95 -19.39 -14.29 -13.91
C ILE A 95 -19.84 -15.14 -15.12
N PRO A 96 -19.00 -15.27 -16.17
CA PRO A 96 -17.75 -14.57 -16.38
C PRO A 96 -17.97 -13.10 -16.80
N PRO A 97 -17.13 -12.15 -16.35
CA PRO A 97 -17.26 -10.75 -16.72
C PRO A 97 -16.72 -10.51 -18.14
N HIS A 98 -17.39 -9.66 -18.91
CA HIS A 98 -17.04 -9.38 -20.31
C HIS A 98 -16.82 -7.88 -20.54
N CYS A 99 -15.88 -7.55 -21.42
CA CYS A 99 -15.54 -6.19 -21.79
C CYS A 99 -16.62 -5.60 -22.71
N GLU A 100 -17.13 -4.42 -22.34
CA GLU A 100 -18.13 -3.70 -23.14
C GLU A 100 -17.61 -3.28 -24.53
N LYS A 101 -16.30 -3.09 -24.67
CA LYS A 101 -15.70 -2.65 -25.94
C LYS A 101 -15.52 -3.76 -26.97
N CYS A 102 -15.15 -4.96 -26.56
CA CYS A 102 -14.75 -6.03 -27.49
C CYS A 102 -15.34 -7.41 -27.18
N GLY A 103 -16.10 -7.56 -26.09
CA GLY A 103 -16.67 -8.84 -25.65
C GLY A 103 -15.66 -9.82 -25.04
N GLY A 104 -14.37 -9.46 -24.93
CA GLY A 104 -13.34 -10.31 -24.32
C GLY A 104 -13.52 -10.47 -22.81
N LEU A 105 -12.89 -11.48 -22.21
CA LEU A 105 -12.95 -11.72 -20.76
C LEU A 105 -12.28 -10.58 -19.99
N LEU A 106 -12.94 -10.13 -18.93
CA LEU A 106 -12.35 -9.23 -17.95
C LEU A 106 -11.68 -10.06 -16.84
N ARG A 107 -10.62 -9.49 -16.29
CA ARG A 107 -9.97 -9.96 -15.06
C ARG A 107 -9.74 -8.77 -14.13
N PRO A 108 -9.52 -8.99 -12.82
CA PRO A 108 -9.06 -7.94 -11.93
C PRO A 108 -7.78 -7.28 -12.47
N HIS A 109 -7.70 -5.96 -12.39
CA HIS A 109 -6.53 -5.19 -12.76
C HIS A 109 -5.52 -5.17 -11.60
N ILE A 110 -5.08 -6.37 -11.23
CA ILE A 110 -4.01 -6.61 -10.27
C ILE A 110 -2.88 -7.38 -10.96
N VAL A 111 -1.66 -7.23 -10.44
CA VAL A 111 -0.50 -7.98 -10.94
C VAL A 111 -0.48 -9.36 -10.30
N TRP A 112 -0.41 -10.41 -11.13
CA TRP A 112 -0.22 -11.78 -10.66
C TRP A 112 1.26 -12.18 -10.61
N PHE A 113 1.56 -13.23 -9.85
CA PHE A 113 2.91 -13.80 -9.86
C PHE A 113 3.32 -14.22 -11.27
N GLY A 114 4.51 -13.77 -11.68
CA GLY A 114 5.05 -14.00 -13.02
C GLY A 114 4.71 -12.91 -14.04
N GLU A 115 3.80 -11.99 -13.71
CA GLU A 115 3.56 -10.79 -14.52
C GLU A 115 4.52 -9.66 -14.18
N SER A 116 4.83 -8.84 -15.16
CA SER A 116 5.58 -7.61 -14.96
C SER A 116 4.70 -6.54 -14.31
N LEU A 117 5.30 -5.75 -13.43
CA LEU A 117 4.68 -4.50 -12.97
C LEU A 117 4.62 -3.50 -14.12
N ASP A 118 3.75 -2.51 -13.98
CA ASP A 118 3.74 -1.37 -14.90
C ASP A 118 5.06 -0.60 -14.82
N PRO A 119 5.80 -0.42 -15.93
CA PRO A 119 7.08 0.27 -15.92
C PRO A 119 7.01 1.71 -15.40
N ASP A 120 5.91 2.41 -15.68
CA ASP A 120 5.75 3.82 -15.29
C ASP A 120 5.54 3.92 -13.77
N ASP A 121 4.74 3.02 -13.19
CA ASP A 121 4.55 2.93 -11.73
C ASP A 121 5.87 2.56 -11.03
N VAL A 122 6.63 1.61 -11.58
CA VAL A 122 7.92 1.22 -11.02
C VAL A 122 8.91 2.38 -11.06
N GLN A 123 9.00 3.09 -12.18
CA GLN A 123 9.87 4.26 -12.32
C GLN A 123 9.48 5.36 -11.33
N ALA A 124 8.18 5.69 -11.24
CA ALA A 124 7.69 6.69 -10.30
C ALA A 124 8.02 6.33 -8.84
N ALA A 125 7.92 5.04 -8.47
CA ALA A 125 8.29 4.57 -7.14
C ALA A 125 9.80 4.67 -6.86
N PHE A 126 10.65 4.37 -7.84
CA PHE A 126 12.10 4.59 -7.73
C PHE A 126 12.42 6.07 -7.57
N ASP A 127 11.87 6.94 -8.43
CA ASP A 127 12.10 8.38 -8.37
C ASP A 127 11.70 8.96 -7.01
N ALA A 128 10.56 8.52 -6.47
CA ALA A 128 10.10 8.93 -5.14
C ALA A 128 11.04 8.44 -4.02
N ALA A 129 11.54 7.19 -4.12
CA ALA A 129 12.49 6.65 -3.15
C ALA A 129 13.85 7.36 -3.22
N GLU A 130 14.33 7.71 -4.42
CA GLU A 130 15.63 8.37 -4.63
C GLU A 130 15.64 9.85 -4.25
N SER A 131 14.50 10.53 -4.34
CA SER A 131 14.43 11.99 -4.15
C SER A 131 13.93 12.43 -2.76
N CYS A 132 13.42 11.50 -1.94
CA CYS A 132 12.88 11.85 -0.63
C CYS A 132 13.96 12.11 0.43
N GLU A 133 13.64 12.97 1.40
CA GLU A 133 14.48 13.18 2.59
C GLU A 133 14.20 12.15 3.69
N VAL A 134 12.95 11.68 3.77
CA VAL A 134 12.53 10.62 4.67
C VAL A 134 11.75 9.55 3.90
N PHE A 135 12.13 8.29 4.12
CA PHE A 135 11.44 7.13 3.54
C PHE A 135 10.80 6.30 4.65
N LEU A 136 9.47 6.26 4.68
CA LEU A 136 8.70 5.54 5.68
C LEU A 136 8.19 4.21 5.11
N VAL A 137 8.51 3.11 5.77
CA VAL A 137 8.12 1.76 5.39
C VAL A 137 7.12 1.23 6.41
N VAL A 138 5.92 0.87 5.97
CA VAL A 138 4.83 0.47 6.87
C VAL A 138 4.24 -0.88 6.48
N GLY A 139 4.25 -1.84 7.40
CA GLY A 139 3.44 -3.06 7.25
C GLY A 139 3.78 -3.92 6.03
N THR A 140 5.05 -3.98 5.64
CA THR A 140 5.52 -4.85 4.55
C THR A 140 6.51 -5.89 5.07
N SER A 141 6.54 -7.07 4.48
CA SER A 141 7.49 -8.11 4.87
C SER A 141 8.90 -7.90 4.28
N GLY A 142 9.08 -6.94 3.38
CA GLY A 142 10.40 -6.62 2.81
C GLY A 142 11.03 -7.72 1.93
N VAL A 143 10.21 -8.60 1.32
CA VAL A 143 10.72 -9.75 0.53
C VAL A 143 10.41 -9.68 -0.97
N VAL A 144 9.30 -9.05 -1.36
CA VAL A 144 8.83 -9.09 -2.75
C VAL A 144 9.52 -7.99 -3.55
N GLN A 145 10.23 -8.39 -4.60
CA GLN A 145 10.90 -7.46 -5.51
C GLN A 145 9.93 -6.98 -6.60
N PRO A 146 10.13 -5.76 -7.13
CA PRO A 146 11.16 -4.77 -6.78
C PRO A 146 10.87 -3.96 -5.51
N ALA A 147 9.67 -4.03 -4.94
CA ALA A 147 9.24 -3.18 -3.82
C ALA A 147 10.18 -3.23 -2.59
N ALA A 148 10.71 -4.41 -2.27
CA ALA A 148 11.65 -4.59 -1.16
C ALA A 148 12.97 -3.81 -1.36
N SER A 149 13.38 -3.52 -2.60
CA SER A 149 14.63 -2.81 -2.89
C SER A 149 14.57 -1.31 -2.60
N PHE A 150 13.38 -0.70 -2.60
CA PHE A 150 13.23 0.75 -2.43
C PHE A 150 13.82 1.27 -1.13
N VAL A 151 13.82 0.45 -0.07
CA VAL A 151 14.46 0.79 1.21
C VAL A 151 15.96 1.00 1.04
N SER A 152 16.62 0.12 0.29
CA SER A 152 18.06 0.24 0.00
C SER A 152 18.36 1.43 -0.91
N VAL A 153 17.47 1.70 -1.87
CA VAL A 153 17.60 2.83 -2.80
C VAL A 153 17.52 4.16 -2.05
N ALA A 154 16.47 4.36 -1.26
CA ALA A 154 16.30 5.56 -0.44
C ALA A 154 17.49 5.77 0.50
N ARG A 155 17.94 4.70 1.17
CA ARG A 155 19.08 4.80 2.09
C ARG A 155 20.37 5.23 1.39
N ARG A 156 20.62 4.72 0.17
CA ARG A 156 21.80 5.07 -0.64
C ARG A 156 21.73 6.49 -1.19
N ALA A 157 20.53 6.98 -1.49
CA ALA A 157 20.29 8.36 -1.89
C ALA A 157 20.45 9.36 -0.72
N GLY A 158 20.53 8.87 0.52
CA GLY A 158 20.76 9.68 1.71
C GLY A 158 19.51 9.97 2.53
N ALA A 159 18.37 9.39 2.17
CA ALA A 159 17.13 9.51 2.93
C ALA A 159 17.29 8.88 4.33
N PHE A 160 16.60 9.46 5.31
CA PHE A 160 16.43 8.86 6.63
C PHE A 160 15.30 7.82 6.56
N VAL A 161 15.62 6.56 6.87
CA VAL A 161 14.68 5.44 6.70
C VAL A 161 14.04 5.05 8.02
N ILE A 162 12.71 5.06 8.06
CA ILE A 162 11.91 4.64 9.21
C ILE A 162 11.13 3.39 8.81
N GLU A 163 11.27 2.31 9.56
CA GLU A 163 10.45 1.11 9.42
C GLU A 163 9.46 1.02 10.59
N ALA A 164 8.18 0.92 10.28
CA ALA A 164 7.10 0.64 11.22
C ALA A 164 6.46 -0.71 10.87
N ASN A 165 6.79 -1.74 11.64
CA ASN A 165 6.29 -3.09 11.38
C ASN A 165 6.21 -3.88 12.68
N LEU A 166 5.33 -4.89 12.75
CA LEU A 166 5.22 -5.74 13.94
C LEU A 166 6.53 -6.47 14.24
N ASP A 167 7.07 -7.12 13.21
CA ASP A 167 8.28 -7.92 13.27
C ASP A 167 9.40 -7.30 12.42
N PRO A 168 10.68 -7.52 12.79
CA PRO A 168 11.79 -7.19 11.91
C PRO A 168 11.70 -7.89 10.55
N THR A 169 12.14 -7.18 9.50
CA THR A 169 12.20 -7.65 8.12
C THR A 169 13.66 -7.77 7.67
N PRO A 170 13.95 -8.36 6.49
CA PRO A 170 15.29 -8.31 5.91
C PRO A 170 15.86 -6.89 5.74
N ASN A 171 14.99 -5.87 5.67
CA ASN A 171 15.36 -4.48 5.52
C ASN A 171 15.59 -3.75 6.86
N THR A 172 15.28 -4.36 8.01
CA THR A 172 15.44 -3.71 9.33
C THR A 172 16.87 -3.25 9.60
N GLY A 173 17.87 -4.01 9.15
CA GLY A 173 19.28 -3.63 9.30
C GLY A 173 19.72 -2.45 8.41
N ILE A 174 18.88 -2.04 7.45
CA ILE A 174 19.12 -0.91 6.55
C ILE A 174 18.41 0.35 7.07
N ALA A 175 17.29 0.18 7.76
CA ALA A 175 16.54 1.29 8.36
C ALA A 175 17.35 1.99 9.45
N ASP A 176 17.24 3.32 9.54
CA ASP A 176 17.86 4.09 10.61
C ASP A 176 17.09 3.91 11.92
N VAL A 177 15.77 3.70 11.84
CA VAL A 177 14.90 3.42 13.00
C VAL A 177 13.90 2.32 12.65
N HIS A 178 13.79 1.33 13.53
CA HIS A 178 12.69 0.36 13.54
C HIS A 178 11.74 0.64 14.71
N LEU A 179 10.45 0.72 14.42
CA LEU A 179 9.36 0.91 15.36
C LEU A 179 8.48 -0.35 15.34
N SER A 180 8.62 -1.17 16.39
CA SER A 180 7.80 -2.37 16.54
C SER A 180 6.40 -2.00 17.03
N GLY A 181 5.38 -2.39 16.29
CA GLY A 181 3.98 -2.16 16.65
C GLY A 181 3.02 -2.24 15.47
N ARG A 182 1.71 -2.19 15.76
CA ARG A 182 0.66 -2.15 14.73
C ARG A 182 0.69 -0.79 14.03
N ALA A 183 0.36 -0.77 12.74
CA ALA A 183 0.34 0.48 11.97
C ALA A 183 -0.64 1.50 12.57
N ALA A 184 -1.82 1.05 13.04
CA ALA A 184 -2.81 1.93 13.69
C ALA A 184 -2.34 2.52 15.03
N GLU A 185 -1.30 1.96 15.65
CA GLU A 185 -0.74 2.47 16.92
C GLU A 185 0.48 3.35 16.66
N VAL A 186 1.37 2.90 15.77
CA VAL A 186 2.64 3.57 15.49
C VAL A 186 2.44 4.85 14.67
N LEU A 187 1.59 4.82 13.64
CA LEU A 187 1.44 5.97 12.74
C LEU A 187 0.85 7.21 13.43
N PRO A 188 -0.24 7.11 14.23
CA PRO A 188 -0.77 8.27 14.95
C PRO A 188 0.19 8.81 16.03
N ALA A 189 1.10 7.99 16.53
CA ALA A 189 2.14 8.44 17.46
C ALA A 189 3.33 9.11 16.76
N LEU A 190 3.51 8.84 15.46
CA LEU A 190 4.63 9.30 14.64
C LEU A 190 4.30 10.59 13.86
N VAL A 191 3.05 10.74 13.45
CA VAL A 191 2.54 11.90 12.70
C VAL A 191 1.66 12.73 13.65
N PRO A 192 1.98 14.01 13.91
CA PRO A 192 1.22 14.87 14.82
C PRO A 192 -0.17 15.25 14.32
#